data_AF-A0A6A1VIM8-F1
#
_entry.id   AF-A0A6A1VIM8-F1
#
_cell.length_a   1.000
_cell.length_b   1.000
_cell.length_c   1.000
_cell.angle_alpha   90.00
_cell.angle_beta   90.00
_cell.angle_gamma   90.00
#
_symmetry.space_group_name_H-M   'P 1'
#
loop_
_entity.id
_entity.type
_entity.pdbx_description
1 polymer ?
#
loop_
_entity_poly.entity_id
_entity_poly.type
_entity_poly.pdbx_seq_one_letter_code
_entity_poly.pdbx_strand_id
1 'polypeptide(L)'
;MDDQEAIQALDEVYGGDLKQLDVLVGLMAEKKIKGFAISETAFVIFLLMASSCPISTSNFYNKKRSRFYPKKEQPQTITRLIKIGKKLYRW
;
A
#
# COMPACT_ATOMS: atom_id res chain seq x y z
N MET A 1 -2.50 -30.58 -8.33
CA MET A 1 -1.38 -31.42 -8.77
C MET A 1 -0.15 -30.61 -8.46
N ASP A 2 0.76 -31.14 -7.64
CA ASP A 2 2.06 -30.50 -7.49
C ASP A 2 2.81 -30.69 -8.79
N ASP A 3 3.39 -29.61 -9.31
CA ASP A 3 4.13 -29.60 -10.56
C ASP A 3 5.50 -30.26 -10.31
N GLN A 4 5.50 -31.59 -10.17
CA GLN A 4 6.72 -32.38 -9.94
C GLN A 4 7.75 -32.16 -11.06
N GLU A 5 7.29 -31.89 -12.28
CA GLU A 5 8.13 -31.50 -13.41
C GLU A 5 8.84 -30.16 -13.19
N ALA A 6 8.15 -29.16 -12.61
CA ALA A 6 8.75 -27.87 -12.31
C ALA A 6 9.80 -27.97 -11.21
N ILE A 7 9.56 -28.82 -10.20
CA ILE A 7 10.52 -29.10 -9.12
C ILE A 7 11.78 -29.75 -9.69
N GLN A 8 11.62 -30.72 -10.60
CA GLN A 8 12.75 -31.41 -11.21
C GLN A 8 13.57 -30.49 -12.12
N ALA A 9 12.92 -29.61 -12.89
CA ALA A 9 13.59 -28.60 -13.70
C ALA A 9 14.33 -27.55 -12.84
N LEU A 10 13.76 -27.17 -11.69
CA LEU A 10 14.42 -26.27 -10.74
C LEU A 10 15.64 -26.91 -10.09
N ASP A 11 15.58 -28.20 -9.77
CA ASP A 11 16.69 -28.94 -9.18
C ASP A 11 17.84 -29.15 -10.17
N GLU A 12 17.53 -29.36 -11.46
CA GLU A 12 18.53 -29.46 -12.52
C GLU A 12 19.25 -28.13 -12.78
N VAL A 13 18.52 -27.00 -12.80
CA VAL A 13 19.09 -25.67 -13.09
C VAL A 13 19.86 -25.09 -11.90
N TYR A 14 19.34 -25.22 -10.68
CA TYR A 14 19.91 -24.60 -9.48
C TYR A 14 20.68 -25.58 -8.59
N GLY A 15 20.75 -26.87 -8.94
CA GLY A 15 21.54 -27.88 -8.23
C GLY A 15 21.14 -28.06 -6.76
N GLY A 16 19.87 -27.79 -6.44
CA GLY A 16 19.34 -27.81 -5.08
C GLY A 16 19.75 -26.63 -4.18
N ASP A 17 20.49 -25.63 -4.68
CA ASP A 17 20.86 -24.45 -3.88
C ASP A 17 19.81 -23.34 -3.95
N LEU A 18 19.00 -23.26 -2.88
CA LEU A 18 17.95 -22.25 -2.71
C LEU A 18 18.48 -20.80 -2.73
N LYS A 19 19.77 -20.57 -2.41
CA LYS A 19 20.32 -19.21 -2.37
C LYS A 19 20.57 -18.62 -3.75
N GLN A 20 20.70 -19.47 -4.76
CA GLN A 20 20.91 -19.06 -6.14
C GLN A 20 19.59 -18.89 -6.90
N LEU A 21 18.47 -19.25 -6.27
CA LEU A 21 17.15 -19.14 -6.88
C LEU A 21 16.77 -17.66 -7.09
N ASP A 22 16.50 -17.31 -8.34
CA ASP A 22 16.06 -15.96 -8.70
C ASP A 22 14.67 -15.67 -8.10
N VAL A 23 14.51 -14.45 -7.58
CA VAL A 23 13.23 -14.00 -7.00
C VAL A 23 12.10 -14.11 -8.02
N LEU A 24 12.32 -13.74 -9.29
CA LEU A 24 11.29 -13.82 -10.32
C LEU A 24 10.78 -15.26 -10.54
N VAL A 25 11.70 -16.23 -10.57
CA VAL A 25 11.38 -17.65 -10.74
C VAL A 25 10.67 -18.18 -9.51
N GLY A 26 11.14 -17.81 -8.31
CA GLY A 26 10.49 -18.16 -7.05
C GLY A 26 9.04 -17.65 -6.95
N LEU A 27 8.77 -16.42 -7.39
CA LEU A 27 7.41 -15.86 -7.42
C LEU A 27 6.47 -16.61 -8.37
N MET A 28 6.99 -17.14 -9.48
CA MET A 28 6.19 -17.91 -10.45
C MET A 28 5.98 -19.36 -10.01
N ALA A 29 6.96 -19.96 -9.33
CA ALA A 29 6.91 -21.32 -8.82
C ALA A 29 6.10 -21.45 -7.53
N GLU A 30 5.82 -20.36 -6.83
CA GLU A 30 5.07 -20.38 -5.58
C GLU A 30 3.59 -20.78 -5.79
N LYS A 31 3.11 -21.66 -4.91
CA LYS A 31 1.71 -22.10 -4.90
C LYS A 31 0.79 -20.94 -4.55
N LYS A 32 0.00 -20.51 -5.53
CA LYS A 32 -0.94 -19.39 -5.38
C LYS A 32 -2.14 -19.76 -4.51
N ILE A 33 -2.59 -18.79 -3.73
CA ILE A 33 -3.83 -18.90 -2.95
C ILE A 33 -5.03 -18.88 -3.92
N LYS A 34 -6.06 -19.69 -3.64
CA LYS A 34 -7.26 -19.78 -4.50
C LYS A 34 -7.93 -18.40 -4.61
N GLY A 35 -8.08 -17.90 -5.84
CA GLY A 35 -8.71 -16.61 -6.13
C GLY A 35 -7.72 -15.44 -6.26
N PHE A 36 -6.42 -15.67 -6.04
CA PHE A 36 -5.37 -14.66 -6.28
C PHE A 36 -4.56 -14.99 -7.53
N ALA A 37 -4.24 -13.96 -8.32
CA ALA A 37 -3.40 -14.08 -9.51
C ALA A 37 -1.89 -14.02 -9.18
N ILE A 38 -1.54 -13.48 -8.01
CA ILE A 38 -0.18 -13.25 -7.52
C ILE A 38 0.15 -14.20 -6.35
N SER A 39 1.45 -14.38 -6.09
CA SER A 39 1.95 -15.17 -4.97
C SER A 39 1.82 -14.42 -3.63
N GLU A 40 1.93 -15.14 -2.51
CA GLU A 40 1.80 -14.56 -1.17
C GLU A 40 2.98 -13.63 -0.86
N THR A 41 4.20 -14.03 -1.25
CA THR A 41 5.40 -13.18 -1.11
C THR A 41 5.31 -11.87 -1.90
N ALA A 42 4.83 -11.91 -3.15
CA ALA A 42 4.57 -10.71 -3.94
C ALA A 42 3.50 -9.82 -3.30
N PHE A 43 2.47 -10.43 -2.69
CA PHE A 43 1.40 -9.71 -2.02
C PHE A 43 1.90 -8.95 -0.78
N VAL A 44 2.81 -9.52 0.01
CA VAL A 44 3.39 -8.84 1.19
C VAL A 44 4.22 -7.63 0.78
N ILE A 45 5.06 -7.76 -0.25
CA ILE A 45 5.85 -6.64 -0.78
C ILE A 45 4.91 -5.58 -1.35
N PHE A 46 3.86 -5.99 -2.08
CA PHE A 46 2.85 -5.08 -2.60
C PHE A 46 2.13 -4.33 -1.47
N LEU A 47 1.74 -5.00 -0.40
CA LEU A 47 1.06 -4.39 0.74
C LEU A 47 1.95 -3.36 1.45
N LEU A 48 3.23 -3.68 1.64
CA LEU A 48 4.22 -2.75 2.18
C LEU A 48 4.38 -1.51 1.30
N MET A 49 4.51 -1.70 -0.02
CA MET A 49 4.66 -0.61 -0.98
C MET A 49 3.38 0.20 -1.17
N ALA A 50 2.21 -0.43 -1.11
CA ALA A 50 0.92 0.25 -1.19
C ALA A 50 0.66 1.10 0.06
N SER A 51 1.06 0.60 1.23
CA SER A 51 0.97 1.34 2.50
C SER A 51 1.99 2.48 2.56
N SER A 52 3.17 2.27 1.97
CA SER A 52 4.27 3.23 1.95
C SER A 52 4.22 4.20 0.76
N CYS A 53 3.40 3.94 -0.26
CA CYS A 53 3.11 4.84 -1.38
C CYS A 53 2.03 5.80 -0.92
N PRO A 54 2.40 6.98 -0.38
CA PRO A 54 1.42 7.82 0.26
C PRO A 54 0.74 8.60 -0.86
N ILE A 55 -0.49 8.21 -1.18
CA ILE A 55 -1.47 9.04 -1.91
C ILE A 55 -1.57 10.45 -1.28
N SER A 56 -1.15 10.59 -0.02
CA SER A 56 -1.08 11.82 0.76
C SER A 56 0.24 12.60 0.67
N THR A 57 1.34 12.08 0.11
CA THR A 57 2.67 12.75 0.13
C THR A 57 3.12 13.21 -1.24
N SER A 58 2.63 12.60 -2.32
CA SER A 58 2.94 13.09 -3.66
C SER A 58 2.27 14.45 -3.89
N ASN A 59 3.08 15.47 -4.16
CA ASN A 59 2.64 16.85 -4.43
C ASN A 59 1.53 16.92 -5.51
N PHE A 60 1.49 15.93 -6.42
CA PHE A 60 0.48 15.79 -7.47
C PHE A 60 -0.92 15.46 -6.93
N TYR A 61 -1.05 14.52 -6.00
CA TYR A 61 -2.36 14.09 -5.47
C TYR A 61 -2.95 15.12 -4.51
N ASN A 62 -2.13 15.72 -3.64
CA ASN A 62 -2.57 16.82 -2.77
C ASN A 62 -3.03 18.06 -3.56
N LYS A 63 -2.36 18.40 -4.67
CA LYS A 63 -2.77 19.52 -5.54
C LYS A 63 -4.09 19.26 -6.25
N LYS A 64 -4.37 18.01 -6.67
CA LYS A 64 -5.70 17.64 -7.21
C LYS A 64 -6.77 17.67 -6.11
N ARG A 65 -6.48 17.16 -4.92
CA ARG A 65 -7.41 17.18 -3.77
C ARG A 65 -7.74 18.60 -3.33
N SER A 66 -6.76 19.49 -3.23
CA SER A 66 -6.98 20.91 -2.91
C SER A 66 -7.80 21.66 -3.96
N ARG A 67 -7.78 21.22 -5.22
CA ARG A 67 -8.60 21.82 -6.29
C ARG A 67 -10.06 21.37 -6.26
N PHE A 68 -10.32 20.10 -5.94
CA PHE A 68 -11.68 19.53 -5.91
C PHE A 68 -12.35 19.60 -4.54
N TYR A 69 -11.58 19.55 -3.45
CA TYR A 69 -12.03 19.73 -2.07
C TYR A 69 -11.22 20.87 -1.44
N PRO A 70 -11.67 22.14 -1.57
CA PRO A 70 -11.03 23.24 -0.87
C PRO A 70 -11.05 22.94 0.63
N LYS A 71 -9.94 23.18 1.32
CA LYS A 71 -9.93 23.14 2.79
C LYS A 71 -11.04 24.08 3.24
N LYS A 72 -12.01 23.57 4.02
CA LYS A 72 -13.01 24.40 4.67
C LYS A 72 -12.23 25.39 5.54
N GLU A 73 -12.03 26.61 5.05
CA GLU A 73 -11.63 27.72 5.90
C GLU A 73 -12.69 27.77 6.99
N GLN A 74 -12.30 27.53 8.23
CA GLN A 74 -13.22 27.77 9.34
C GLN A 74 -13.53 29.26 9.27
N PRO A 75 -14.79 29.64 8.96
CA PRO A 75 -15.06 31.03 8.71
C PRO A 75 -14.82 31.76 10.04
N GLN A 76 -14.14 32.90 9.95
CA GLN A 76 -13.80 33.78 11.07
C GLN A 76 -15.00 34.08 12.00
N THR A 77 -16.23 33.89 11.51
CA THR A 77 -17.49 33.92 12.26
C THR A 77 -17.59 32.84 13.32
N ILE A 78 -17.16 31.60 13.09
CA ILE A 78 -17.19 30.53 14.11
C ILE A 78 -16.22 30.87 15.24
N THR A 79 -15.00 31.31 14.92
CA THR A 79 -14.03 31.76 15.93
C THR A 79 -14.52 32.97 16.70
N ARG A 80 -15.22 33.91 16.03
CA ARG A 80 -15.87 35.05 16.70
C ARG A 80 -17.01 34.60 17.60
N LEU A 81 -17.87 33.68 17.17
CA LEU A 81 -18.98 33.15 17.98
C LEU A 81 -18.48 32.34 19.18
N ILE A 82 -17.43 31.55 19.02
CA ILE A 82 -16.77 30.84 20.13
C ILE A 82 -16.12 31.84 21.09
N LYS A 83 -15.49 32.90 20.58
CA LYS A 83 -14.88 33.96 21.41
C LYS A 83 -15.94 34.79 22.15
N ILE A 84 -17.08 35.07 21.52
CA ILE A 84 -18.24 35.72 22.14
C ILE A 84 -18.87 34.80 23.17
N GLY A 85 -19.05 33.50 22.87
CA GLY A 85 -19.55 32.50 23.80
C GLY A 85 -18.66 32.37 25.03
N LYS A 86 -17.33 32.25 24.86
CA LYS A 86 -16.37 32.26 25.97
C LYS A 86 -16.42 33.55 26.78
N LYS A 87 -16.64 34.70 26.14
CA LYS A 87 -16.80 36.00 26.81
C LYS A 87 -18.12 36.11 27.57
N LEU A 88 -19.19 35.50 27.07
CA LEU A 88 -20.53 35.55 27.66
C LEU A 88 -20.71 34.55 28.80
N TYR A 89 -20.01 33.40 28.76
CA TYR A 89 -20.09 32.33 29.76
C TYR A 89 -18.90 32.26 30.73
N ARG A 90 -18.04 33.29 30.76
CA ARG A 90 -16.88 33.49 31.64
C ARG A 90 -16.36 32.20 32.34
N TRP A 91 -15.69 31.37 31.56
CA TRP A 91 -14.67 30.41 32.02
C TRP A 91 -13.30 30.94 31.62
#